data_AF-A0AAJ2AYY1-F1
#
_entry.id   AF-A0AAJ2AYY1-F1
#
_cell.length_a   1.000
_cell.length_b   1.000
_cell.length_c   1.000
_cell.angle_alpha   90.00
_cell.angle_beta   90.00
_cell.angle_gamma   90.00
#
_symmetry.space_group_name_H-M   'P 1'
#
loop_
_entity.id
_entity.type
_entity.pdbx_description
1 polymer ?
#
loop_
_entity_poly.entity_id
_entity_poly.type
_entity_poly.pdbx_seq_one_letter_code
_entity_poly.pdbx_strand_id
1 'polypeptide(L)'
;MSASERNVSTLAGLLEAVSSAEVQHIAVTADIADLPGFRLLPGQTLSGAGSDVKLHFAKGEDGVQLTTDNCVARIELNADADRRAIHNDTSVTRLGRIDLHDLRTRGVVQLLARDNVRSGHIAAENIDIIAADARAHATRHRGYGVEVIPGVFTVWNQHDDHYVTITADLTAVSAGRGGAPVNGSGVFVGGAGDAGGQLIVGRMETGAIHSDGGIEHGTADRIAGGVFVSSGACVETVHNRGPVTTYGANDMVLDNWGTVGSWIAEEKVTSYGPSATGFVNFGTLGMLRTHATIETFGFGARGFSDYDGTVQLADIDRIVTHADGAVGIQVSRPLGLLTVRRGVETHGATGESMVKGVVVTLDATALCIRNGAAVRKIAVDGGLLTHGLGAMPLRLHGKVEDLRISDGAGAMGGGFAAT
;
A
#
# COMPACT_ATOMS: atom_id res chain seq x y z
N MET A 1 -24.97 -32.90 8.04
CA MET A 1 -26.09 -31.95 8.23
C MET A 1 -25.88 -30.86 7.20
N SER A 2 -26.80 -30.69 6.24
CA SER A 2 -26.66 -29.64 5.22
C SER A 2 -26.66 -28.29 5.91
N ALA A 3 -25.69 -27.43 5.59
CA ALA A 3 -25.74 -26.04 6.02
C ALA A 3 -27.10 -25.46 5.59
N SER A 4 -27.82 -24.90 6.55
CA SER A 4 -29.11 -24.26 6.35
C SER A 4 -28.90 -22.93 5.63
N GLU A 5 -29.37 -22.88 4.39
CA GLU A 5 -29.39 -21.68 3.56
C GLU A 5 -30.70 -20.92 3.75
N ARG A 6 -30.61 -19.59 3.82
CA ARG A 6 -31.76 -18.68 3.85
C ARG A 6 -31.62 -17.61 2.79
N ASN A 7 -32.57 -17.58 1.87
CA ASN A 7 -32.72 -16.50 0.90
C ASN A 7 -33.38 -15.29 1.56
N VAL A 8 -32.78 -14.11 1.42
CA VAL A 8 -33.27 -12.85 1.97
C VAL A 8 -33.36 -11.78 0.89
N SER A 9 -34.39 -10.96 0.94
CA SER A 9 -34.65 -9.86 -0.02
C SER A 9 -35.15 -8.59 0.66
N THR A 10 -35.19 -8.57 2.00
CA THR A 10 -35.71 -7.46 2.79
C THR A 10 -34.80 -7.22 4.00
N LEU A 11 -34.81 -5.99 4.51
CA LEU A 11 -34.07 -5.60 5.70
C LEU A 11 -34.42 -6.49 6.91
N ALA A 12 -35.72 -6.68 7.20
CA ALA A 12 -36.16 -7.51 8.32
C ALA A 12 -35.69 -8.96 8.17
N GLY A 13 -35.80 -9.53 6.96
CA GLY A 13 -35.34 -10.90 6.69
C GLY A 13 -33.84 -11.07 6.85
N LEU A 14 -33.04 -10.08 6.42
CA LEU A 14 -31.59 -10.11 6.62
C LEU A 14 -31.23 -10.05 8.10
N LEU A 15 -31.82 -9.11 8.86
CA LEU A 15 -31.55 -8.95 10.29
C LEU A 15 -31.95 -10.19 11.12
N GLU A 16 -33.05 -10.85 10.74
CA GLU A 16 -33.45 -12.13 11.34
C GLU A 16 -32.44 -13.25 11.02
N ALA A 17 -31.97 -13.31 9.78
CA ALA A 17 -31.03 -14.34 9.33
C ALA A 17 -29.66 -14.22 10.02
N VAL A 18 -29.09 -13.00 10.09
CA VAL A 18 -27.78 -12.78 10.74
C VAL A 18 -27.84 -13.01 12.26
N SER A 19 -29.03 -12.91 12.86
CA SER A 19 -29.22 -13.18 14.29
C SER A 19 -29.49 -14.66 14.62
N SER A 20 -29.70 -15.50 13.61
CA SER A 20 -30.07 -16.90 13.80
C SER A 20 -28.87 -17.84 13.70
N ALA A 21 -28.53 -18.50 14.80
CA ALA A 21 -27.51 -19.55 14.82
C ALA A 21 -27.90 -20.79 13.96
N GLU A 22 -29.19 -20.93 13.66
CA GLU A 22 -29.70 -21.96 12.76
C GLU A 22 -29.50 -21.63 11.29
N VAL A 23 -29.04 -20.43 10.92
CA VAL A 23 -28.78 -20.06 9.52
C VAL A 23 -27.27 -19.97 9.33
N GLN A 24 -26.72 -20.84 8.48
CA GLN A 24 -25.28 -20.87 8.20
C GLN A 24 -24.94 -20.12 6.90
N HIS A 25 -25.83 -20.15 5.92
CA HIS A 25 -25.66 -19.43 4.66
C HIS A 25 -26.80 -18.44 4.44
N ILE A 26 -26.46 -17.18 4.25
CA ILE A 26 -27.41 -16.09 3.98
C ILE A 26 -27.20 -15.65 2.54
N ALA A 27 -28.16 -15.94 1.68
CA ALA A 27 -28.14 -15.57 0.28
C ALA A 27 -29.02 -14.34 0.04
N VAL A 28 -28.41 -13.21 -0.27
CA VAL A 28 -29.11 -11.95 -0.56
C VAL A 28 -29.54 -11.97 -2.03
N THR A 29 -30.83 -11.84 -2.26
CA THR A 29 -31.46 -12.03 -3.58
C THR A 29 -31.99 -10.74 -4.21
N ALA A 30 -31.97 -9.64 -3.47
CA ALA A 30 -32.38 -8.32 -3.92
C ALA A 30 -31.57 -7.24 -3.20
N ASP A 31 -31.51 -6.05 -3.78
CA ASP A 31 -30.89 -4.90 -3.11
C ASP A 31 -31.65 -4.55 -1.82
N ILE A 32 -30.91 -4.25 -0.76
CA ILE A 32 -31.47 -3.88 0.54
C ILE A 32 -30.85 -2.56 0.97
N ALA A 33 -31.69 -1.61 1.38
CA ALA A 33 -31.28 -0.28 1.79
C ALA A 33 -31.60 0.02 3.25
N ASP A 34 -31.03 1.14 3.73
CA ASP A 34 -31.19 1.66 5.10
C ASP A 34 -30.79 0.65 6.18
N LEU A 35 -29.77 -0.16 5.90
CA LEU A 35 -29.30 -1.19 6.83
C LEU A 35 -28.54 -0.56 8.00
N PRO A 36 -28.83 -0.96 9.25
CA PRO A 36 -27.87 -0.75 10.32
C PRO A 36 -26.64 -1.64 10.08
N GLY A 37 -25.52 -1.31 10.72
CA GLY A 37 -24.41 -2.25 10.82
C GLY A 37 -24.86 -3.54 11.51
N PHE A 38 -24.31 -4.69 11.08
CA PHE A 38 -24.68 -5.98 11.66
C PHE A 38 -23.49 -6.93 11.78
N ARG A 39 -23.61 -7.86 12.72
CA ARG A 39 -22.56 -8.85 13.04
C ARG A 39 -22.95 -10.22 12.52
N LEU A 40 -22.03 -10.86 11.79
CA LEU A 40 -22.17 -12.27 11.42
C LEU A 40 -21.80 -13.16 12.61
N LEU A 41 -22.62 -14.16 12.91
CA LEU A 41 -22.31 -15.19 13.90
C LEU A 41 -21.17 -16.11 13.41
N PRO A 42 -20.47 -16.81 14.33
CA PRO A 42 -19.40 -17.71 13.93
C PRO A 42 -19.84 -18.74 12.88
N GLY A 43 -19.03 -18.93 11.84
CA GLY A 43 -19.31 -19.88 10.74
C GLY A 43 -20.25 -19.36 9.65
N GLN A 44 -20.91 -18.21 9.85
CA GLN A 44 -21.87 -17.70 8.87
C GLN A 44 -21.20 -17.20 7.60
N THR A 45 -21.88 -17.48 6.48
CA THR A 45 -21.60 -16.94 5.15
C THR A 45 -22.68 -15.95 4.74
N LEU A 46 -22.28 -14.77 4.28
CA LEU A 46 -23.14 -13.80 3.60
C LEU A 46 -22.74 -13.75 2.14
N SER A 47 -23.66 -14.07 1.22
CA SER A 47 -23.37 -13.95 -0.21
C SER A 47 -24.50 -13.33 -1.02
N GLY A 48 -24.15 -12.63 -2.09
CA GLY A 48 -25.13 -12.26 -3.11
C GLY A 48 -25.48 -13.46 -3.98
N ALA A 49 -26.77 -13.64 -4.27
CA ALA A 49 -27.26 -14.67 -5.19
C ALA A 49 -26.94 -14.34 -6.67
N GLY A 50 -26.61 -13.08 -6.98
CA GLY A 50 -26.20 -12.59 -8.29
C GLY A 50 -25.06 -11.57 -8.20
N SER A 51 -24.44 -11.24 -9.35
CA SER A 51 -23.24 -10.39 -9.45
C SER A 51 -23.43 -8.94 -9.01
N ASP A 52 -24.67 -8.47 -8.92
CA ASP A 52 -24.97 -7.03 -8.79
C ASP A 52 -25.81 -6.69 -7.55
N VAL A 53 -25.94 -7.63 -6.61
CA VAL A 53 -26.72 -7.41 -5.39
C VAL A 53 -26.01 -6.42 -4.47
N LYS A 54 -26.75 -5.45 -3.93
CA LYS A 54 -26.22 -4.35 -3.13
C LYS A 54 -26.82 -4.29 -1.74
N LEU A 55 -25.97 -4.08 -0.74
CA LEU A 55 -26.37 -3.67 0.60
C LEU A 55 -25.99 -2.22 0.80
N HIS A 56 -26.98 -1.37 1.05
CA HIS A 56 -26.78 0.03 1.39
C HIS A 56 -26.99 0.24 2.89
N PHE A 57 -25.91 0.60 3.57
CA PHE A 57 -25.94 0.93 4.99
C PHE A 57 -26.47 2.35 5.19
N ALA A 58 -27.17 2.58 6.29
CA ALA A 58 -27.68 3.88 6.66
C ALA A 58 -26.52 4.86 6.92
N LYS A 59 -26.79 6.16 6.76
CA LYS A 59 -25.78 7.21 6.94
C LYS A 59 -25.11 7.13 8.31
N GLY A 60 -23.78 7.15 8.32
CA GLY A 60 -22.95 7.09 9.51
C GLY A 60 -22.76 5.69 10.12
N GLU A 61 -23.41 4.67 9.57
CA GLU A 61 -23.26 3.29 10.03
C GLU A 61 -22.02 2.63 9.41
N ASP A 62 -21.38 1.78 10.20
CA ASP A 62 -20.47 0.76 9.66
C ASP A 62 -21.28 -0.37 9.03
N GLY A 63 -20.60 -1.22 8.25
CA GLY A 63 -21.20 -2.32 7.51
C GLY A 63 -21.18 -3.65 8.25
N VAL A 64 -20.53 -4.64 7.64
CA VAL A 64 -20.51 -6.02 8.14
C VAL A 64 -19.40 -6.21 9.17
N GLN A 65 -19.77 -6.58 10.39
CA GLN A 65 -18.83 -7.01 11.43
C GLN A 65 -18.65 -8.53 11.39
N LEU A 66 -17.41 -8.96 11.15
CA LEU A 66 -16.98 -10.36 11.10
C LEU A 66 -16.53 -10.86 12.47
N THR A 67 -16.66 -12.15 12.70
CA THR A 67 -16.32 -12.84 13.95
C THR A 67 -15.35 -13.98 13.66
N THR A 68 -15.74 -15.23 13.91
CA THR A 68 -14.90 -16.41 13.72
C THR A 68 -15.41 -17.22 12.54
N ASP A 69 -14.52 -17.64 11.63
CA ASP A 69 -14.84 -18.54 10.53
C ASP A 69 -15.93 -17.98 9.57
N ASN A 70 -15.90 -16.67 9.27
CA ASN A 70 -16.89 -16.01 8.40
C ASN A 70 -16.47 -15.89 6.95
N CYS A 71 -17.48 -15.92 6.06
CA CYS A 71 -17.31 -15.66 4.63
C CYS A 71 -18.24 -14.54 4.16
N VAL A 72 -17.72 -13.61 3.34
CA VAL A 72 -18.50 -12.60 2.62
C VAL A 72 -18.14 -12.65 1.15
N ALA A 73 -19.15 -12.83 0.29
CA ALA A 73 -18.92 -13.14 -1.11
C ALA A 73 -19.90 -12.50 -2.09
N ARG A 74 -19.42 -12.13 -3.28
CA ARG A 74 -20.24 -11.79 -4.47
C ARG A 74 -21.32 -10.73 -4.16
N ILE A 75 -20.93 -9.64 -3.51
CA ILE A 75 -21.88 -8.61 -3.07
C ILE A 75 -21.23 -7.22 -3.10
N GLU A 76 -22.04 -6.20 -3.40
CA GLU A 76 -21.64 -4.80 -3.27
C GLU A 76 -22.04 -4.26 -1.89
N LEU A 77 -21.08 -3.74 -1.13
CA LEU A 77 -21.30 -3.13 0.19
C LEU A 77 -21.13 -1.62 0.10
N ASN A 78 -22.18 -0.86 0.43
CA ASN A 78 -22.19 0.59 0.32
C ASN A 78 -22.38 1.23 1.69
N ALA A 79 -21.27 1.58 2.34
CA ALA A 79 -21.23 2.45 3.50
C ALA A 79 -20.77 3.87 3.10
N ASP A 80 -20.89 4.83 4.02
CA ASP A 80 -20.25 6.14 3.85
C ASP A 80 -18.73 5.96 3.69
N ALA A 81 -18.08 6.84 2.91
CA ALA A 81 -16.67 6.65 2.54
C ALA A 81 -15.73 6.58 3.75
N ASP A 82 -16.04 7.30 4.84
CA ASP A 82 -15.29 7.32 6.10
C ASP A 82 -15.68 6.21 7.09
N ARG A 83 -16.60 5.32 6.69
CA ARG A 83 -17.06 4.18 7.49
C ARG A 83 -16.47 2.87 7.01
N ARG A 84 -16.46 1.88 7.89
CA ARG A 84 -15.95 0.54 7.60
C ARG A 84 -17.06 -0.26 6.96
N ALA A 85 -16.97 -0.55 5.67
CA ALA A 85 -17.90 -1.46 5.01
C ALA A 85 -17.73 -2.90 5.51
N ILE A 86 -16.50 -3.28 5.85
CA ILE A 86 -16.16 -4.57 6.47
C ILE A 86 -15.17 -4.32 7.60
N HIS A 87 -15.45 -4.89 8.77
CA HIS A 87 -14.49 -4.95 9.86
C HIS A 87 -14.67 -6.21 10.69
N ASN A 88 -13.75 -6.52 11.62
CA ASN A 88 -13.93 -7.63 12.54
C ASN A 88 -14.21 -7.19 13.98
N ASP A 89 -14.81 -8.10 14.72
CA ASP A 89 -14.91 -8.12 16.16
C ASP A 89 -13.54 -8.48 16.74
N THR A 90 -12.99 -7.60 17.60
CA THR A 90 -11.69 -7.81 18.26
C THR A 90 -11.86 -8.46 19.64
N SER A 91 -13.09 -8.71 20.09
CA SER A 91 -13.37 -9.40 21.36
C SER A 91 -13.26 -10.92 21.25
N VAL A 92 -13.28 -11.49 20.04
CA VAL A 92 -13.07 -12.93 19.82
C VAL A 92 -11.61 -13.30 20.04
N THR A 93 -11.36 -14.52 20.52
CA THR A 93 -9.98 -15.00 20.78
C THR A 93 -9.25 -15.41 19.50
N ARG A 94 -10.00 -15.85 18.49
CA ARG A 94 -9.49 -16.28 17.18
C ARG A 94 -10.43 -15.82 16.07
N LEU A 95 -9.87 -15.36 14.96
CA LEU A 95 -10.65 -15.11 13.73
C LEU A 95 -11.00 -16.42 13.01
N GLY A 96 -10.24 -17.49 13.27
CA GLY A 96 -10.36 -18.70 12.46
C GLY A 96 -9.96 -18.39 11.01
N ARG A 97 -10.79 -18.77 10.04
CA ARG A 97 -10.61 -18.37 8.63
C ARG A 97 -11.65 -17.33 8.22
N ILE A 98 -11.18 -16.14 7.85
CA ILE A 98 -12.00 -15.11 7.21
C ILE A 98 -11.79 -15.18 5.70
N ASP A 99 -12.85 -15.43 4.96
CA ASP A 99 -12.84 -15.48 3.49
C ASP A 99 -13.65 -14.31 2.92
N LEU A 100 -13.00 -13.44 2.16
CA LEU A 100 -13.63 -12.32 1.44
C LEU A 100 -13.38 -12.52 -0.05
N HIS A 101 -14.42 -12.63 -0.87
CA HIS A 101 -14.17 -12.73 -2.31
C HIS A 101 -15.25 -12.12 -3.21
N ASP A 102 -14.81 -11.61 -4.36
CA ASP A 102 -15.70 -11.00 -5.36
C ASP A 102 -16.53 -9.86 -4.77
N LEU A 103 -15.86 -8.94 -4.06
CA LEU A 103 -16.50 -7.85 -3.35
C LEU A 103 -16.26 -6.53 -4.04
N ARG A 104 -17.31 -5.72 -4.09
CA ARG A 104 -17.21 -4.32 -4.47
C ARG A 104 -17.66 -3.46 -3.31
N THR A 105 -16.94 -2.39 -3.00
CA THR A 105 -17.24 -1.64 -1.78
C THR A 105 -17.07 -0.13 -1.91
N ARG A 106 -17.95 0.60 -1.22
CA ARG A 106 -17.73 1.98 -0.77
C ARG A 106 -17.60 1.97 0.75
N GLY A 107 -16.54 2.58 1.25
CA GLY A 107 -16.10 2.47 2.64
C GLY A 107 -14.88 1.56 2.80
N VAL A 108 -14.29 1.60 3.99
CA VAL A 108 -13.02 0.96 4.35
C VAL A 108 -13.23 -0.54 4.62
N VAL A 109 -12.25 -1.36 4.23
CA VAL A 109 -12.10 -2.76 4.66
C VAL A 109 -10.98 -2.80 5.70
N GLN A 110 -11.31 -3.10 6.95
CA GLN A 110 -10.35 -3.04 8.07
C GLN A 110 -10.40 -4.31 8.93
N LEU A 111 -9.37 -5.14 8.82
CA LEU A 111 -9.20 -6.36 9.60
C LEU A 111 -8.03 -6.21 10.58
N LEU A 112 -8.33 -6.26 11.87
CA LEU A 112 -7.37 -6.02 12.95
C LEU A 112 -7.25 -7.25 13.85
N ALA A 113 -6.02 -7.64 14.16
CA ALA A 113 -5.76 -8.47 15.34
C ALA A 113 -5.27 -7.57 16.48
N ARG A 114 -6.17 -7.31 17.42
CA ARG A 114 -5.93 -6.57 18.65
C ARG A 114 -6.88 -7.06 19.72
N ASP A 115 -6.77 -6.50 20.92
CA ASP A 115 -7.57 -6.88 22.08
C ASP A 115 -7.44 -8.39 22.35
N ASN A 116 -8.47 -9.19 22.08
CA ASN A 116 -8.46 -10.63 22.35
C ASN A 116 -7.98 -11.50 21.17
N VAL A 117 -7.85 -10.94 19.97
CA VAL A 117 -7.55 -11.73 18.76
C VAL A 117 -6.09 -12.18 18.78
N ARG A 118 -5.85 -13.49 18.89
CA ARG A 118 -4.50 -14.08 18.98
C ARG A 118 -4.09 -14.96 17.82
N SER A 119 -5.02 -15.30 16.92
CA SER A 119 -4.74 -16.13 15.74
C SER A 119 -5.82 -15.98 14.67
N GLY A 120 -5.44 -16.26 13.43
CA GLY A 120 -6.37 -16.27 12.31
C GLY A 120 -5.68 -16.37 10.95
N HIS A 121 -6.47 -16.70 9.94
CA HIS A 121 -6.12 -16.61 8.54
C HIS A 121 -7.13 -15.72 7.82
N ILE A 122 -6.64 -14.79 7.00
CA ILE A 122 -7.45 -13.90 6.18
C ILE A 122 -7.16 -14.21 4.71
N ALA A 123 -8.16 -14.66 3.97
CA ALA A 123 -8.11 -14.75 2.52
C ALA A 123 -9.00 -13.65 1.92
N ALA A 124 -8.42 -12.80 1.08
CA ALA A 124 -9.14 -11.77 0.36
C ALA A 124 -8.82 -11.85 -1.13
N GLU A 125 -9.82 -12.08 -1.97
CA GLU A 125 -9.68 -12.25 -3.41
C GLU A 125 -10.64 -11.33 -4.17
N ASN A 126 -10.15 -10.63 -5.19
CA ASN A 126 -11.00 -9.81 -6.06
C ASN A 126 -11.85 -8.79 -5.28
N ILE A 127 -11.16 -7.90 -4.55
CA ILE A 127 -11.76 -6.85 -3.75
C ILE A 127 -11.58 -5.50 -4.45
N ASP A 128 -12.67 -4.85 -4.86
CA ASP A 128 -12.67 -3.55 -5.52
C ASP A 128 -13.24 -2.45 -4.60
N ILE A 129 -12.37 -1.61 -4.05
CA ILE A 129 -12.74 -0.44 -3.25
C ILE A 129 -12.91 0.76 -4.18
N ILE A 130 -14.16 1.14 -4.45
CA ILE A 130 -14.47 2.23 -5.38
C ILE A 130 -14.11 3.59 -4.77
N ALA A 131 -14.49 3.81 -3.51
CA ALA A 131 -14.31 5.06 -2.79
C ALA A 131 -14.29 4.79 -1.29
N ALA A 132 -13.33 5.40 -0.59
CA ALA A 132 -13.18 5.29 0.86
C ALA A 132 -12.26 6.42 1.36
N ASP A 133 -12.32 6.69 2.66
CA ASP A 133 -11.50 7.68 3.35
C ASP A 133 -11.01 7.11 4.69
N ALA A 134 -9.72 6.77 4.74
CA ALA A 134 -9.04 6.24 5.91
C ALA A 134 -8.35 7.32 6.76
N ARG A 135 -8.40 8.60 6.36
CA ARG A 135 -7.62 9.68 7.01
C ARG A 135 -8.04 9.93 8.45
N ALA A 136 -9.32 9.70 8.76
CA ALA A 136 -9.88 9.88 10.09
C ALA A 136 -9.47 8.79 11.09
N HIS A 137 -8.79 7.71 10.66
CA HIS A 137 -8.31 6.69 11.58
C HIS A 137 -7.23 7.24 12.53
N ALA A 138 -7.57 7.22 13.82
CA ALA A 138 -6.74 7.78 14.89
C ALA A 138 -5.48 6.95 15.16
N THR A 139 -5.58 5.62 15.09
CA THR A 139 -4.42 4.74 15.31
C THR A 139 -3.58 4.68 14.05
N ARG A 140 -2.30 5.05 14.19
CA ARG A 140 -1.33 5.13 13.10
C ARG A 140 -0.05 4.43 13.51
N HIS A 141 0.53 3.66 12.60
CA HIS A 141 1.84 3.08 12.82
C HIS A 141 2.90 4.19 12.79
N ARG A 142 3.88 4.14 13.70
CA ARG A 142 4.93 5.15 13.85
C ARG A 142 6.30 4.50 13.65
N GLY A 143 7.16 5.16 12.89
CA GLY A 143 8.52 4.69 12.61
C GLY A 143 9.28 5.75 11.82
N TYR A 144 10.61 5.72 11.90
CA TYR A 144 11.48 6.59 11.10
C TYR A 144 11.17 8.11 11.16
N GLY A 145 10.63 8.58 12.29
CA GLY A 145 10.28 9.98 12.51
C GLY A 145 8.92 10.41 11.92
N VAL A 146 8.10 9.47 11.42
CA VAL A 146 6.79 9.76 10.83
C VAL A 146 5.69 8.83 11.35
N GLU A 147 4.44 9.23 11.17
CA GLU A 147 3.25 8.39 11.31
C GLU A 147 2.61 8.09 9.95
N VAL A 148 2.06 6.88 9.81
CA VAL A 148 1.47 6.39 8.55
C VAL A 148 -0.04 6.48 8.61
N ILE A 149 -0.66 7.13 7.62
CA ILE A 149 -2.11 7.07 7.43
C ILE A 149 -2.47 5.64 6.95
N PRO A 150 -3.37 4.91 7.63
CA PRO A 150 -3.71 3.53 7.25
C PRO A 150 -4.34 3.43 5.84
N GLY A 151 -4.43 2.18 5.35
CA GLY A 151 -5.01 1.87 4.06
C GLY A 151 -6.54 1.79 4.11
N VAL A 152 -7.19 2.11 3.00
CA VAL A 152 -8.62 1.81 2.83
C VAL A 152 -8.88 0.30 2.73
N PHE A 153 -7.87 -0.47 2.33
CA PHE A 153 -7.76 -1.89 2.65
C PHE A 153 -6.66 -2.07 3.70
N THR A 154 -7.01 -2.51 4.90
CA THR A 154 -6.07 -2.70 6.02
C THR A 154 -6.17 -4.11 6.59
N VAL A 155 -5.02 -4.81 6.65
CA VAL A 155 -4.83 -6.00 7.50
C VAL A 155 -3.70 -5.69 8.47
N TRP A 156 -4.02 -5.58 9.76
CA TRP A 156 -3.03 -5.14 10.74
C TRP A 156 -3.09 -5.96 12.02
N ASN A 157 -2.01 -6.68 12.30
CA ASN A 157 -1.79 -7.26 13.62
C ASN A 157 -1.21 -6.19 14.55
N GLN A 158 -2.04 -5.64 15.44
CA GLN A 158 -1.67 -4.62 16.43
C GLN A 158 -1.39 -5.22 17.82
N HIS A 159 -1.35 -6.55 17.93
CA HIS A 159 -1.19 -7.21 19.22
C HIS A 159 0.22 -6.96 19.79
N ASP A 160 0.36 -6.61 21.06
CA ASP A 160 1.68 -6.27 21.65
C ASP A 160 2.59 -7.49 21.87
N ASP A 161 2.00 -8.69 21.91
CA ASP A 161 2.70 -9.97 22.05
C ASP A 161 3.30 -10.46 20.72
N HIS A 162 4.62 -10.54 20.64
CA HIS A 162 5.37 -11.04 19.48
C HIS A 162 5.01 -12.47 19.05
N TYR A 163 4.45 -13.31 19.93
CA TYR A 163 4.04 -14.67 19.57
C TYR A 163 2.68 -14.73 18.88
N VAL A 164 1.92 -13.64 18.86
CA VAL A 164 0.64 -13.57 18.15
C VAL A 164 0.91 -13.40 16.67
N THR A 165 0.52 -14.41 15.90
CA THR A 165 0.70 -14.44 14.44
C THR A 165 -0.65 -14.49 13.75
N ILE A 166 -0.83 -13.60 12.78
CA ILE A 166 -1.92 -13.64 11.81
C ILE A 166 -1.33 -13.99 10.45
N THR A 167 -2.05 -14.80 9.68
CA THR A 167 -1.66 -15.14 8.31
C THR A 167 -2.63 -14.56 7.30
N ALA A 168 -2.16 -14.26 6.10
CA ALA A 168 -3.02 -13.79 5.02
C ALA A 168 -2.60 -14.25 3.62
N ASP A 169 -3.58 -14.33 2.74
CA ASP A 169 -3.42 -14.44 1.28
C ASP A 169 -4.35 -13.40 0.63
N LEU A 170 -3.75 -12.42 -0.05
CA LEU A 170 -4.44 -11.25 -0.57
C LEU A 170 -4.21 -11.20 -2.08
N THR A 171 -5.26 -11.30 -2.89
CA THR A 171 -5.15 -11.34 -4.35
C THR A 171 -6.17 -10.41 -5.01
N ALA A 172 -5.74 -9.77 -6.10
CA ALA A 172 -6.58 -8.87 -6.90
C ALA A 172 -7.29 -7.76 -6.10
N VAL A 173 -6.61 -7.15 -5.13
CA VAL A 173 -7.13 -5.98 -4.39
C VAL A 173 -6.92 -4.71 -5.22
N SER A 174 -7.98 -3.94 -5.47
CA SER A 174 -7.94 -2.66 -6.20
C SER A 174 -8.60 -1.55 -5.39
N ALA A 175 -8.14 -0.31 -5.55
CA ALA A 175 -8.64 0.81 -4.78
C ALA A 175 -8.57 2.13 -5.57
N GLY A 176 -9.67 2.88 -5.59
CA GLY A 176 -9.77 4.18 -6.25
C GLY A 176 -9.71 4.11 -7.77
N ARG A 177 -9.80 5.26 -8.44
CA ARG A 177 -9.75 5.41 -9.90
C ARG A 177 -8.93 6.62 -10.31
N GLY A 178 -8.44 6.65 -11.54
CA GLY A 178 -7.86 7.86 -12.13
C GLY A 178 -8.86 9.03 -12.07
N GLY A 179 -8.47 10.13 -11.43
CA GLY A 179 -9.35 11.29 -11.20
C GLY A 179 -10.31 11.16 -10.01
N ALA A 180 -10.35 10.02 -9.34
CA ALA A 180 -11.13 9.77 -8.13
C ALA A 180 -10.38 8.79 -7.20
N PRO A 181 -9.24 9.20 -6.61
CA PRO A 181 -8.48 8.36 -5.69
C PRO A 181 -9.27 8.10 -4.40
N VAL A 182 -8.91 7.02 -3.71
CA VAL A 182 -9.28 6.86 -2.30
C VAL A 182 -8.45 7.79 -1.42
N ASN A 183 -8.99 8.20 -0.26
CA ASN A 183 -8.28 9.09 0.65
C ASN A 183 -7.58 8.30 1.77
N GLY A 184 -6.31 8.60 2.03
CA GLY A 184 -5.41 7.80 2.87
C GLY A 184 -4.56 6.85 2.03
N SER A 185 -4.01 5.81 2.65
CA SER A 185 -3.25 4.80 1.90
C SER A 185 -4.20 3.90 1.08
N GLY A 186 -3.69 3.28 0.01
CA GLY A 186 -4.45 2.29 -0.76
C GLY A 186 -4.58 0.98 0.00
N VAL A 187 -3.49 0.21 0.03
CA VAL A 187 -3.39 -1.07 0.73
C VAL A 187 -2.33 -0.99 1.83
N PHE A 188 -2.70 -1.39 3.05
CA PHE A 188 -1.81 -1.41 4.21
C PHE A 188 -1.81 -2.81 4.85
N VAL A 189 -0.62 -3.39 4.97
CA VAL A 189 -0.40 -4.64 5.73
C VAL A 189 0.67 -4.40 6.79
N GLY A 190 0.47 -4.88 8.02
CA GLY A 190 1.39 -4.59 9.10
C GLY A 190 1.31 -5.52 10.31
N GLY A 191 2.41 -5.57 11.05
CA GLY A 191 2.45 -6.06 12.43
C GLY A 191 2.55 -4.90 13.43
N ALA A 192 2.82 -5.24 14.70
CA ALA A 192 2.93 -4.27 15.79
C ALA A 192 4.40 -3.86 16.04
N GLY A 193 5.11 -3.52 14.97
CA GLY A 193 6.55 -3.26 15.05
C GLY A 193 7.38 -4.53 15.10
N ASP A 194 8.68 -4.37 15.38
CA ASP A 194 9.64 -5.49 15.44
C ASP A 194 9.50 -6.33 16.73
N ALA A 195 8.81 -5.80 17.75
CA ALA A 195 8.67 -6.42 19.07
C ALA A 195 7.26 -6.93 19.37
N GLY A 196 6.30 -6.67 18.49
CA GLY A 196 4.90 -7.06 18.66
C GLY A 196 4.47 -8.13 17.67
N GLY A 197 3.16 -8.36 17.62
CA GLY A 197 2.52 -9.38 16.82
C GLY A 197 2.86 -9.29 15.34
N GLN A 198 3.00 -10.47 14.73
CA GLN A 198 3.45 -10.61 13.35
C GLN A 198 2.30 -10.83 12.37
N LEU A 199 2.45 -10.30 11.15
CA LEU A 199 1.60 -10.63 10.02
C LEU A 199 2.42 -11.37 8.96
N ILE A 200 2.04 -12.60 8.65
CA ILE A 200 2.69 -13.42 7.62
C ILE A 200 1.78 -13.49 6.38
N VAL A 201 2.26 -12.98 5.26
CA VAL A 201 1.49 -12.94 4.01
C VAL A 201 2.22 -13.76 2.95
N GLY A 202 1.56 -14.80 2.43
CA GLY A 202 2.13 -15.61 1.35
C GLY A 202 2.14 -14.82 0.04
N ARG A 203 0.97 -14.32 -0.37
CA ARG A 203 0.80 -13.53 -1.59
C ARG A 203 0.04 -12.25 -1.28
N MET A 204 0.52 -11.16 -1.87
CA MET A 204 -0.14 -9.86 -1.86
C MET A 204 -0.17 -9.32 -3.29
N GLU A 205 -1.30 -9.51 -3.99
CA GLU A 205 -1.48 -9.04 -5.35
C GLU A 205 -2.47 -7.88 -5.41
N THR A 206 -2.10 -6.79 -6.07
CA THR A 206 -2.99 -5.65 -6.30
C THR A 206 -3.31 -5.47 -7.78
N GLY A 207 -4.54 -5.05 -8.08
CA GLY A 207 -4.87 -4.44 -9.36
C GLY A 207 -4.42 -2.97 -9.38
N ALA A 208 -5.25 -2.10 -9.97
CA ALA A 208 -4.98 -0.67 -10.00
C ALA A 208 -5.22 -0.05 -8.62
N ILE A 209 -4.29 0.80 -8.18
CA ILE A 209 -4.38 1.55 -6.92
C ILE A 209 -4.20 3.04 -7.23
N HIS A 210 -5.17 3.84 -6.80
CA HIS A 210 -5.16 5.30 -6.88
C HIS A 210 -5.47 5.87 -5.49
N SER A 211 -4.49 6.49 -4.85
CA SER A 211 -4.65 6.99 -3.47
C SER A 211 -4.11 8.40 -3.29
N ASP A 212 -4.73 9.15 -2.40
CA ASP A 212 -4.29 10.48 -1.98
C ASP A 212 -4.27 10.54 -0.45
N GLY A 213 -3.08 10.67 0.14
CA GLY A 213 -2.94 10.77 1.60
C GLY A 213 -3.68 11.97 2.19
N GLY A 214 -3.96 13.01 1.39
CA GLY A 214 -4.57 14.25 1.86
C GLY A 214 -3.71 14.98 2.89
N ILE A 215 -2.39 14.78 2.82
CA ILE A 215 -1.41 15.38 3.73
C ILE A 215 -1.18 16.83 3.31
N GLU A 216 -1.33 17.75 4.24
CA GLU A 216 -1.06 19.17 3.99
C GLU A 216 0.43 19.39 3.71
N HIS A 217 0.72 20.21 2.70
CA HIS A 217 2.09 20.53 2.33
C HIS A 217 2.87 21.13 3.51
N GLY A 218 4.10 20.67 3.73
CA GLY A 218 4.95 21.07 4.86
C GLY A 218 4.77 20.22 6.13
N THR A 219 3.79 19.31 6.16
CA THR A 219 3.64 18.33 7.25
C THR A 219 4.76 17.31 7.18
N ALA A 220 5.81 17.47 7.97
CA ALA A 220 7.01 16.63 7.83
C ALA A 220 6.85 15.24 8.49
N ASP A 221 5.98 15.09 9.48
CA ASP A 221 5.89 13.91 10.35
C ASP A 221 4.81 12.91 9.91
N ARG A 222 4.29 13.03 8.68
CA ARG A 222 3.19 12.19 8.18
C ARG A 222 3.43 11.71 6.77
N ILE A 223 3.11 10.44 6.53
CA ILE A 223 3.17 9.80 5.21
C ILE A 223 1.91 8.96 4.94
N ALA A 224 1.67 8.67 3.67
CA ALA A 224 0.72 7.65 3.21
C ALA A 224 1.36 6.80 2.10
N GLY A 225 0.71 5.69 1.76
CA GLY A 225 1.21 4.67 0.85
C GLY A 225 0.20 4.29 -0.23
N GLY A 226 0.61 4.11 -1.49
CA GLY A 226 -0.21 3.37 -2.45
C GLY A 226 -0.36 1.92 -2.00
N VAL A 227 0.79 1.23 -1.86
CA VAL A 227 0.90 -0.09 -1.25
C VAL A 227 1.97 -0.06 -0.17
N PHE A 228 1.59 -0.37 1.07
CA PHE A 228 2.42 -0.20 2.25
C PHE A 228 2.58 -1.51 3.02
N VAL A 229 3.82 -2.00 3.12
CA VAL A 229 4.19 -3.14 3.97
C VAL A 229 4.89 -2.61 5.21
N SER A 230 4.18 -2.56 6.32
CA SER A 230 4.66 -2.01 7.59
C SER A 230 5.55 -3.00 8.34
N SER A 231 6.32 -2.48 9.31
CA SER A 231 7.12 -3.32 10.21
C SER A 231 6.26 -4.36 10.95
N GLY A 232 6.88 -5.49 11.31
CA GLY A 232 6.18 -6.67 11.84
C GLY A 232 5.41 -7.48 10.78
N ALA A 233 5.35 -7.04 9.51
CA ALA A 233 4.87 -7.86 8.41
C ALA A 233 6.02 -8.59 7.70
N CYS A 234 5.81 -9.86 7.37
CA CYS A 234 6.64 -10.67 6.50
C CYS A 234 5.80 -11.10 5.29
N VAL A 235 6.16 -10.62 4.10
CA VAL A 235 5.45 -10.90 2.85
C VAL A 235 6.36 -11.66 1.91
N GLU A 236 5.98 -12.88 1.53
CA GLU A 236 6.80 -13.66 0.60
C GLU A 236 6.83 -13.01 -0.80
N THR A 237 5.66 -12.68 -1.35
CA THR A 237 5.55 -11.97 -2.64
C THR A 237 4.53 -10.84 -2.61
N VAL A 238 4.97 -9.64 -2.99
CA VAL A 238 4.11 -8.51 -3.39
C VAL A 238 4.12 -8.41 -4.91
N HIS A 239 2.95 -8.41 -5.54
CA HIS A 239 2.79 -8.32 -6.99
C HIS A 239 1.74 -7.27 -7.36
N ASN A 240 2.19 -6.10 -7.78
CA ASN A 240 1.31 -5.08 -8.35
C ASN A 240 1.07 -5.38 -9.83
N ARG A 241 -0.09 -5.99 -10.13
CA ARG A 241 -0.51 -6.33 -11.50
C ARG A 241 -1.02 -5.12 -12.26
N GLY A 242 -1.64 -4.16 -11.56
CA GLY A 242 -2.09 -2.89 -12.12
C GLY A 242 -1.17 -1.72 -11.73
N PRO A 243 -1.40 -0.52 -12.31
CA PRO A 243 -0.64 0.67 -11.96
C PRO A 243 -0.91 1.09 -10.52
N VAL A 244 0.10 1.68 -9.87
CA VAL A 244 -0.03 2.29 -8.54
C VAL A 244 0.29 3.77 -8.68
N THR A 245 -0.68 4.62 -8.35
CA THR A 245 -0.59 6.07 -8.49
C THR A 245 -0.94 6.77 -7.18
N THR A 246 -0.07 7.65 -6.71
CA THR A 246 -0.34 8.52 -5.57
C THR A 246 -0.39 10.00 -5.95
N TYR A 247 -1.20 10.78 -5.23
CA TYR A 247 -1.47 12.18 -5.57
C TYR A 247 -1.02 13.18 -4.49
N GLY A 248 -0.98 12.77 -3.23
CA GLY A 248 -0.74 13.64 -2.07
C GLY A 248 0.73 13.87 -1.73
N ALA A 249 0.98 14.93 -0.96
CA ALA A 249 2.30 15.20 -0.39
C ALA A 249 2.76 14.05 0.50
N ASN A 250 4.05 13.70 0.44
CA ASN A 250 4.61 12.60 1.22
C ASN A 250 3.92 11.24 1.01
N ASP A 251 3.23 11.07 -0.11
CA ASP A 251 2.69 9.77 -0.49
C ASP A 251 3.81 8.94 -1.12
N MET A 252 4.18 7.85 -0.45
CA MET A 252 5.06 6.84 -0.99
C MET A 252 4.22 5.91 -1.88
N VAL A 253 4.60 5.67 -3.13
CA VAL A 253 3.78 4.82 -4.02
C VAL A 253 3.86 3.38 -3.56
N LEU A 254 5.09 2.88 -3.38
CA LEU A 254 5.40 1.56 -2.84
C LEU A 254 6.36 1.75 -1.65
N ASP A 255 5.94 1.33 -0.45
CA ASP A 255 6.70 1.55 0.78
C ASP A 255 6.89 0.24 1.56
N ASN A 256 8.15 -0.10 1.85
CA ASN A 256 8.52 -1.29 2.59
C ASN A 256 9.26 -0.97 3.89
N TRP A 257 8.60 -1.17 5.02
CA TRP A 257 9.18 -1.17 6.37
C TRP A 257 9.31 -2.59 6.95
N GLY A 258 8.66 -3.58 6.33
CA GLY A 258 8.65 -4.97 6.78
C GLY A 258 9.76 -5.82 6.15
N THR A 259 9.51 -7.13 6.07
CA THR A 259 10.36 -8.08 5.36
C THR A 259 9.64 -8.57 4.12
N VAL A 260 10.19 -8.32 2.93
CA VAL A 260 9.61 -8.73 1.66
C VAL A 260 10.58 -9.61 0.88
N GLY A 261 10.13 -10.80 0.48
CA GLY A 261 10.92 -11.70 -0.35
C GLY A 261 11.10 -11.16 -1.78
N SER A 262 9.98 -10.95 -2.47
CA SER A 262 9.95 -10.40 -3.83
C SER A 262 8.86 -9.33 -3.98
N TRP A 263 9.20 -8.20 -4.58
CA TRP A 263 8.27 -7.15 -4.96
C TRP A 263 8.33 -6.95 -6.48
N ILE A 264 7.21 -7.20 -7.17
CA ILE A 264 7.09 -7.09 -8.63
C ILE A 264 6.03 -6.06 -8.97
N ALA A 265 6.39 -5.05 -9.79
CA ALA A 265 5.44 -4.10 -10.35
C ALA A 265 5.42 -4.26 -11.88
N GLU A 266 4.27 -4.66 -12.43
CA GLU A 266 4.08 -4.88 -13.87
C GLU A 266 3.92 -3.57 -14.63
N GLU A 267 3.05 -2.71 -14.10
CA GLU A 267 2.64 -1.45 -14.72
C GLU A 267 3.33 -0.24 -14.07
N LYS A 268 3.03 0.95 -14.58
CA LYS A 268 3.65 2.20 -14.10
C LYS A 268 3.43 2.43 -12.60
N VAL A 269 4.48 2.94 -11.97
CA VAL A 269 4.48 3.46 -10.59
C VAL A 269 4.60 4.97 -10.69
N THR A 270 3.60 5.71 -10.21
CA THR A 270 3.53 7.16 -10.43
C THR A 270 3.20 7.94 -9.17
N SER A 271 3.89 9.06 -8.94
CA SER A 271 3.51 10.02 -7.90
C SER A 271 3.46 11.45 -8.40
N TYR A 272 2.47 12.21 -7.92
CA TYR A 272 2.31 13.62 -8.27
C TYR A 272 2.62 14.59 -7.13
N GLY A 273 2.52 14.15 -5.88
CA GLY A 273 2.69 15.03 -4.73
C GLY A 273 4.15 15.36 -4.40
N PRO A 274 4.39 16.48 -3.70
CA PRO A 274 5.73 16.86 -3.27
C PRO A 274 6.32 15.87 -2.26
N SER A 275 7.64 15.68 -2.32
CA SER A 275 8.40 14.72 -1.51
C SER A 275 7.92 13.27 -1.58
N ALA A 276 7.02 12.95 -2.50
CA ALA A 276 6.56 11.59 -2.78
C ALA A 276 7.71 10.74 -3.34
N THR A 277 7.65 9.43 -3.08
CA THR A 277 8.68 8.50 -3.58
C THR A 277 8.03 7.34 -4.31
N GLY A 278 8.53 6.99 -5.51
CA GLY A 278 8.02 5.86 -6.30
C GLY A 278 8.21 4.52 -5.59
N PHE A 279 9.42 4.23 -5.13
CA PHE A 279 9.68 3.08 -4.27
C PHE A 279 10.62 3.46 -3.14
N VAL A 280 10.26 3.14 -1.90
CA VAL A 280 11.10 3.40 -0.74
C VAL A 280 11.23 2.15 0.15
N ASN A 281 12.46 1.89 0.59
CA ASN A 281 12.78 0.78 1.48
C ASN A 281 13.41 1.27 2.79
N PHE A 282 12.79 0.85 3.88
CA PHE A 282 13.29 0.95 5.25
C PHE A 282 13.54 -0.43 5.87
N GLY A 283 12.88 -1.48 5.35
CA GLY A 283 12.96 -2.85 5.85
C GLY A 283 13.93 -3.76 5.08
N THR A 284 13.63 -5.05 5.04
CA THR A 284 14.42 -6.04 4.30
C THR A 284 13.73 -6.39 2.99
N LEU A 285 14.46 -6.35 1.88
CA LEU A 285 13.96 -6.68 0.55
C LEU A 285 14.90 -7.63 -0.18
N GLY A 286 14.40 -8.82 -0.51
CA GLY A 286 15.14 -9.78 -1.34
C GLY A 286 15.27 -9.28 -2.78
N MET A 287 14.15 -9.00 -3.43
CA MET A 287 14.12 -8.51 -4.81
C MET A 287 13.06 -7.43 -5.03
N LEU A 288 13.44 -6.33 -5.67
CA LEU A 288 12.54 -5.45 -6.41
C LEU A 288 12.69 -5.71 -7.90
N ARG A 289 11.57 -5.86 -8.62
CA ARG A 289 11.53 -5.80 -10.08
C ARG A 289 10.42 -4.88 -10.55
N THR A 290 10.75 -3.93 -11.41
CA THR A 290 9.74 -3.15 -12.14
C THR A 290 9.82 -3.46 -13.63
N HIS A 291 8.68 -3.66 -14.27
CA HIS A 291 8.58 -3.90 -15.72
C HIS A 291 8.26 -2.63 -16.49
N ALA A 292 7.70 -1.62 -15.82
CA ALA A 292 7.44 -0.30 -16.37
C ALA A 292 8.17 0.81 -15.59
N THR A 293 8.02 2.02 -16.10
CA THR A 293 8.67 3.22 -15.57
C THR A 293 8.16 3.58 -14.18
N ILE A 294 9.09 3.95 -13.29
CA ILE A 294 8.80 4.72 -12.08
C ILE A 294 8.90 6.19 -12.45
N GLU A 295 7.82 6.95 -12.27
CA GLU A 295 7.73 8.36 -12.69
C GLU A 295 7.19 9.26 -11.58
N THR A 296 7.94 10.29 -11.17
CA THR A 296 7.55 11.17 -10.06
C THR A 296 7.64 12.64 -10.42
N PHE A 297 6.66 13.46 -9.98
CA PHE A 297 6.50 14.84 -10.47
C PHE A 297 6.69 15.96 -9.43
N GLY A 298 6.56 15.68 -8.14
CA GLY A 298 6.62 16.71 -7.10
C GLY A 298 8.03 17.17 -6.76
N PHE A 299 8.19 18.41 -6.28
CA PHE A 299 9.49 18.87 -5.77
C PHE A 299 9.99 17.98 -4.63
N GLY A 300 11.29 17.71 -4.62
CA GLY A 300 11.90 16.80 -3.69
C GLY A 300 11.48 15.34 -3.84
N ALA A 301 10.73 14.99 -4.90
CA ALA A 301 10.27 13.62 -5.14
C ALA A 301 11.43 12.70 -5.53
N ARG A 302 11.23 11.40 -5.30
CA ARG A 302 12.25 10.38 -5.53
C ARG A 302 11.74 9.22 -6.37
N GLY A 303 12.56 8.69 -7.26
CA GLY A 303 12.22 7.49 -8.02
C GLY A 303 12.31 6.26 -7.13
N PHE A 304 13.54 5.92 -6.71
CA PHE A 304 13.85 4.79 -5.85
C PHE A 304 14.72 5.23 -4.65
N SER A 305 14.43 4.71 -3.46
CA SER A 305 15.21 5.02 -2.26
C SER A 305 15.41 3.82 -1.33
N ASP A 306 16.64 3.59 -0.92
CA ASP A 306 16.99 2.65 0.17
C ASP A 306 17.59 3.43 1.35
N TYR A 307 16.82 3.56 2.44
CA TYR A 307 17.07 4.53 3.52
C TYR A 307 17.61 3.96 4.82
N ASP A 308 17.05 2.85 5.28
CA ASP A 308 17.43 2.26 6.58
C ASP A 308 17.58 0.73 6.57
N GLY A 309 17.25 0.11 5.44
CA GLY A 309 17.10 -1.32 5.29
C GLY A 309 18.21 -2.01 4.53
N THR A 310 17.88 -3.14 3.92
CA THR A 310 18.76 -3.83 2.97
C THR A 310 17.99 -4.24 1.73
N VAL A 311 18.64 -4.14 0.57
CA VAL A 311 18.10 -4.61 -0.71
C VAL A 311 19.10 -5.56 -1.34
N GLN A 312 18.74 -6.83 -1.52
CA GLN A 312 19.64 -7.80 -2.18
C GLN A 312 19.69 -7.57 -3.70
N LEU A 313 18.55 -7.35 -4.35
CA LEU A 313 18.47 -7.08 -5.78
C LEU A 313 17.39 -6.03 -6.10
N ALA A 314 17.72 -5.06 -6.95
CA ALA A 314 16.77 -4.15 -7.58
C ALA A 314 16.99 -4.16 -9.09
N ASP A 315 15.99 -4.61 -9.85
CA ASP A 315 15.98 -4.69 -11.31
C ASP A 315 14.86 -3.80 -11.86
N ILE A 316 15.25 -2.57 -12.16
CA ILE A 316 14.34 -1.49 -12.48
C ILE A 316 14.34 -1.27 -13.99
N ASP A 317 13.17 -1.04 -14.53
CA ASP A 317 13.03 -0.74 -15.93
C ASP A 317 13.59 0.65 -16.31
N ARG A 318 12.94 1.72 -15.85
CA ARG A 318 13.29 3.12 -16.10
C ARG A 318 12.87 3.95 -14.90
N ILE A 319 13.61 5.01 -14.62
CA ILE A 319 13.21 6.03 -13.65
C ILE A 319 13.21 7.40 -14.32
N VAL A 320 12.13 8.15 -14.13
CA VAL A 320 12.04 9.56 -14.52
C VAL A 320 11.53 10.36 -13.32
N THR A 321 12.23 11.43 -12.96
CA THR A 321 11.83 12.30 -11.85
C THR A 321 11.82 13.75 -12.27
N HIS A 322 10.81 14.51 -11.85
CA HIS A 322 10.64 15.91 -12.22
C HIS A 322 10.61 16.84 -11.00
N ALA A 323 10.81 18.13 -11.25
CA ALA A 323 10.85 19.24 -10.30
C ALA A 323 12.14 19.34 -9.44
N ASP A 324 12.28 20.49 -8.79
CA ASP A 324 13.49 20.85 -8.05
C ASP A 324 13.71 19.93 -6.85
N GLY A 325 14.96 19.59 -6.58
CA GLY A 325 15.37 18.66 -5.52
C GLY A 325 15.00 17.20 -5.78
N ALA A 326 14.50 16.87 -6.98
CA ALA A 326 14.11 15.50 -7.31
C ALA A 326 15.32 14.57 -7.48
N VAL A 327 15.24 13.35 -6.99
CA VAL A 327 16.35 12.38 -7.08
C VAL A 327 15.89 11.08 -7.71
N GLY A 328 16.51 10.67 -8.81
CA GLY A 328 16.20 9.42 -9.49
C GLY A 328 16.38 8.20 -8.57
N ILE A 329 17.59 7.99 -8.09
CA ILE A 329 17.95 6.90 -7.18
C ILE A 329 18.75 7.44 -6.01
N GLN A 330 18.34 7.11 -4.79
CA GLN A 330 19.10 7.39 -3.58
C GLN A 330 19.36 6.12 -2.76
N VAL A 331 20.64 5.79 -2.54
CA VAL A 331 21.03 4.63 -1.72
C VAL A 331 21.81 5.11 -0.51
N SER A 332 21.35 4.74 0.68
CA SER A 332 21.98 5.14 1.96
C SER A 332 22.46 3.94 2.79
N ARG A 333 22.09 2.73 2.39
CA ARG A 333 22.33 1.49 3.13
C ARG A 333 22.86 0.39 2.21
N PRO A 334 23.18 -0.81 2.73
CA PRO A 334 23.73 -1.89 1.92
C PRO A 334 22.79 -2.35 0.80
N LEU A 335 23.32 -2.42 -0.41
CA LEU A 335 22.61 -2.89 -1.59
C LEU A 335 23.45 -3.91 -2.37
N GLY A 336 22.87 -5.05 -2.73
CA GLY A 336 23.57 -6.11 -3.46
C GLY A 336 23.78 -5.79 -4.94
N LEU A 337 22.71 -5.81 -5.74
CA LEU A 337 22.77 -5.48 -7.17
C LEU A 337 21.66 -4.51 -7.53
N LEU A 338 22.02 -3.38 -8.15
CA LEU A 338 21.09 -2.45 -8.80
C LEU A 338 21.30 -2.50 -10.31
N THR A 339 20.26 -2.88 -11.04
CA THR A 339 20.19 -2.82 -12.49
C THR A 339 19.10 -1.82 -12.90
N VAL A 340 19.40 -0.92 -13.84
CA VAL A 340 18.41 -0.07 -14.51
C VAL A 340 18.55 -0.27 -16.01
N ARG A 341 17.48 -0.67 -16.70
CA ARG A 341 17.57 -1.12 -18.11
C ARG A 341 17.45 0.01 -19.14
N ARG A 342 16.67 1.06 -18.85
CA ARG A 342 16.32 2.13 -19.80
C ARG A 342 16.63 3.53 -19.26
N GLY A 343 17.64 3.61 -18.40
CA GLY A 343 18.21 4.84 -17.91
C GLY A 343 17.49 5.45 -16.71
N VAL A 344 18.16 6.45 -16.13
CA VAL A 344 17.61 7.32 -15.10
C VAL A 344 17.68 8.75 -15.60
N GLU A 345 16.53 9.42 -15.64
CA GLU A 345 16.40 10.79 -16.10
C GLU A 345 15.80 11.67 -15.00
N THR A 346 16.46 12.78 -14.70
CA THR A 346 16.03 13.69 -13.65
C THR A 346 15.99 15.14 -14.15
N HIS A 347 14.81 15.76 -14.04
CA HIS A 347 14.57 17.16 -14.34
C HIS A 347 14.52 17.98 -13.03
N GLY A 348 14.72 19.30 -13.15
CA GLY A 348 14.76 20.21 -12.01
C GLY A 348 16.18 20.52 -11.51
N ALA A 349 16.29 21.52 -10.66
CA ALA A 349 17.52 22.02 -10.04
C ALA A 349 17.54 21.72 -8.53
N THR A 350 18.10 22.61 -7.71
CA THR A 350 18.09 22.50 -6.25
C THR A 350 16.72 22.89 -5.67
N GLY A 351 16.19 22.10 -4.75
CA GLY A 351 14.89 22.33 -4.12
C GLY A 351 14.77 21.71 -2.73
N GLU A 352 13.64 21.98 -2.08
CA GLU A 352 13.31 21.38 -0.78
C GLU A 352 12.75 19.96 -0.94
N SER A 353 13.07 19.10 0.02
CA SER A 353 12.61 17.71 0.08
C SER A 353 12.50 17.26 1.53
N MET A 354 11.54 16.41 1.84
CA MET A 354 11.39 15.83 3.17
C MET A 354 12.17 14.51 3.28
N VAL A 355 13.08 14.38 4.24
CA VAL A 355 13.85 13.15 4.50
C VAL A 355 13.69 12.75 5.96
N LYS A 356 13.11 11.56 6.23
CA LYS A 356 12.92 11.00 7.58
C LYS A 356 12.33 12.01 8.58
N GLY A 357 11.26 12.70 8.20
CA GLY A 357 10.59 13.67 9.08
C GLY A 357 11.15 15.09 9.07
N VAL A 358 12.14 15.41 8.22
CA VAL A 358 12.83 16.71 8.24
C VAL A 358 12.91 17.31 6.83
N VAL A 359 12.61 18.61 6.69
CA VAL A 359 12.81 19.35 5.43
C VAL A 359 14.30 19.63 5.24
N VAL A 360 14.83 19.25 4.07
CA VAL A 360 16.22 19.43 3.67
C VAL A 360 16.30 19.96 2.25
N THR A 361 17.37 20.68 1.93
CA THR A 361 17.67 21.09 0.55
C THR A 361 18.43 19.99 -0.17
N LEU A 362 17.92 19.56 -1.32
CA LEU A 362 18.54 18.57 -2.19
C LEU A 362 18.77 19.15 -3.58
N ASP A 363 19.85 18.70 -4.22
CA ASP A 363 20.09 18.98 -5.63
C ASP A 363 19.47 17.88 -6.47
N ALA A 364 18.82 18.27 -7.57
CA ALA A 364 18.38 17.30 -8.56
C ALA A 364 19.54 16.43 -9.05
N THR A 365 19.37 15.11 -8.97
CA THR A 365 20.43 14.13 -9.22
C THR A 365 19.85 12.82 -9.74
N ALA A 366 20.42 12.25 -10.80
CA ALA A 366 19.95 10.95 -11.32
C ALA A 366 20.34 9.79 -10.39
N LEU A 367 21.62 9.68 -9.98
CA LEU A 367 22.09 8.65 -9.06
C LEU A 367 22.87 9.25 -7.88
N CYS A 368 22.40 9.01 -6.66
CA CYS A 368 23.03 9.46 -5.42
C CYS A 368 23.33 8.28 -4.47
N ILE A 369 24.61 8.00 -4.26
CA ILE A 369 25.09 7.03 -3.27
C ILE A 369 25.60 7.81 -2.05
N ARG A 370 24.88 7.73 -0.93
CA ARG A 370 25.15 8.50 0.29
C ARG A 370 26.24 7.87 1.14
N ASN A 371 26.79 8.66 2.07
CA ASN A 371 27.67 8.14 3.12
C ASN A 371 26.96 7.02 3.90
N GLY A 372 27.67 5.92 4.15
CA GLY A 372 27.12 4.73 4.82
C GLY A 372 26.56 3.67 3.87
N ALA A 373 26.33 4.00 2.59
CA ALA A 373 25.98 3.01 1.59
C ALA A 373 27.18 2.12 1.22
N ALA A 374 26.90 0.83 1.03
CA ALA A 374 27.83 -0.15 0.51
C ALA A 374 27.13 -0.97 -0.57
N VAL A 375 27.47 -0.67 -1.83
CA VAL A 375 26.83 -1.28 -2.99
C VAL A 375 27.79 -2.22 -3.69
N ARG A 376 27.42 -3.50 -3.85
CA ARG A 376 28.30 -4.46 -4.54
C ARG A 376 28.33 -4.18 -6.04
N LYS A 377 27.17 -3.99 -6.69
CA LYS A 377 27.15 -3.68 -8.13
C LYS A 377 26.03 -2.75 -8.54
N ILE A 378 26.36 -1.81 -9.41
CA ILE A 378 25.43 -0.95 -10.13
C ILE A 378 25.67 -1.10 -11.63
N ALA A 379 24.61 -1.42 -12.38
CA ALA A 379 24.59 -1.45 -13.83
C ALA A 379 23.42 -0.60 -14.33
N VAL A 380 23.71 0.47 -15.05
CA VAL A 380 22.70 1.33 -15.66
C VAL A 380 22.91 1.31 -17.17
N ASP A 381 21.94 0.75 -17.89
CA ASP A 381 21.80 0.89 -19.33
C ASP A 381 20.91 2.10 -19.64
N GLY A 382 21.10 2.77 -20.79
CA GLY A 382 20.35 3.98 -21.14
C GLY A 382 20.82 5.28 -20.47
N GLY A 383 21.92 5.23 -19.71
CA GLY A 383 22.61 6.40 -19.16
C GLY A 383 21.99 7.04 -17.90
N LEU A 384 22.71 8.03 -17.38
CA LEU A 384 22.27 8.91 -16.30
C LEU A 384 22.17 10.34 -16.81
N LEU A 385 20.96 10.89 -16.88
CA LEU A 385 20.70 12.20 -17.46
C LEU A 385 20.11 13.16 -16.44
N THR A 386 20.67 14.37 -16.37
CA THR A 386 20.11 15.50 -15.60
C THR A 386 19.90 16.72 -16.47
N HIS A 387 18.79 17.44 -16.26
CA HIS A 387 18.42 18.58 -17.11
C HIS A 387 18.51 19.96 -16.42
N GLY A 388 18.52 20.00 -15.09
CA GLY A 388 18.62 21.27 -14.36
C GLY A 388 19.98 21.93 -14.40
N LEU A 389 19.99 23.25 -14.21
CA LEU A 389 21.23 24.01 -14.07
C LEU A 389 21.99 23.54 -12.82
N GLY A 390 23.25 23.12 -12.99
CA GLY A 390 24.08 22.61 -11.89
C GLY A 390 23.70 21.22 -11.38
N ALA A 391 22.67 20.57 -11.95
CA ALA A 391 22.26 19.23 -11.56
C ALA A 391 23.29 18.20 -12.04
N MET A 392 23.94 17.51 -11.10
CA MET A 392 24.93 16.49 -11.39
C MET A 392 24.27 15.13 -11.61
N PRO A 393 24.58 14.38 -12.68
CA PRO A 393 23.96 13.08 -12.93
C PRO A 393 24.38 12.01 -11.91
N LEU A 394 25.55 12.17 -11.30
CA LEU A 394 26.11 11.17 -10.39
C LEU A 394 26.74 11.82 -9.16
N ARG A 395 26.37 11.35 -7.97
CA ARG A 395 27.00 11.69 -6.68
C ARG A 395 27.39 10.42 -5.93
N LEU A 396 28.69 10.25 -5.68
CA LEU A 396 29.25 9.07 -5.00
C LEU A 396 29.95 9.48 -3.70
N HIS A 397 29.26 9.32 -2.58
CA HIS A 397 29.82 9.52 -1.24
C HIS A 397 29.96 8.18 -0.46
N GLY A 398 29.22 7.15 -0.85
CA GLY A 398 29.35 5.79 -0.33
C GLY A 398 30.29 4.89 -1.15
N LYS A 399 30.34 3.60 -0.82
CA LYS A 399 31.18 2.61 -1.51
C LYS A 399 30.39 1.90 -2.61
N VAL A 400 31.00 1.75 -3.78
CA VAL A 400 30.49 0.92 -4.89
C VAL A 400 31.64 0.04 -5.40
N GLU A 401 31.47 -1.28 -5.45
CA GLU A 401 32.55 -2.20 -5.87
C GLU A 401 32.66 -2.29 -7.40
N ASP A 402 31.54 -2.44 -8.12
CA ASP A 402 31.46 -2.44 -9.59
C ASP A 402 30.39 -1.44 -10.06
N LEU A 403 30.79 -0.40 -10.80
CA LEU A 403 29.91 0.59 -11.39
C LEU A 403 30.02 0.56 -12.90
N ARG A 404 28.91 0.31 -13.58
CA ARG A 404 28.79 0.34 -15.04
C ARG A 404 27.63 1.24 -15.44
N ILE A 405 27.92 2.21 -16.29
CA ILE A 405 26.93 3.12 -16.87
C ILE A 405 27.14 3.08 -18.38
N SER A 406 26.26 2.37 -19.09
CA SER A 406 26.19 2.38 -20.55
C SER A 406 25.58 3.72 -20.99
N ASP A 407 25.96 4.22 -22.17
CA ASP A 407 25.51 5.51 -22.73
C ASP A 407 25.93 6.78 -21.96
N GLY A 408 26.68 6.61 -20.86
CA GLY A 408 27.35 7.68 -20.13
C GLY A 408 26.48 8.42 -19.11
N ALA A 409 27.08 9.43 -18.48
CA ALA A 409 26.43 10.31 -17.52
C ALA A 409 26.52 11.76 -18.03
N GLY A 410 25.38 12.39 -18.31
CA GLY A 410 25.29 13.69 -18.96
C GLY A 410 24.48 14.71 -18.15
N ALA A 411 25.11 15.84 -17.84
CA ALA A 411 24.40 17.05 -17.43
C ALA A 411 24.01 17.83 -18.70
N MET A 412 22.74 17.75 -19.10
CA MET A 412 22.26 18.29 -20.38
C MET A 412 22.04 19.80 -20.37
N GLY A 413 22.21 20.46 -19.22
CA GLY A 413 22.32 21.91 -19.09
C GLY A 413 21.15 22.71 -19.66
N GLY A 414 20.15 23.03 -18.82
CA GLY A 414 19.27 24.19 -19.00
C GLY A 414 18.36 24.15 -20.22
N GLY A 415 17.27 23.37 -20.14
CA GLY A 415 16.23 23.34 -21.15
C GLY A 415 14.85 23.09 -20.56
N PHE A 416 14.36 24.01 -19.73
CA PHE A 416 12.92 24.11 -19.45
C PHE A 416 12.54 25.59 -19.37
N ALA A 417 11.97 26.11 -20.45
CA ALA A 417 11.15 27.31 -20.41
C ALA A 417 9.73 26.83 -20.08
N ALA A 418 9.25 27.10 -18.87
CA ALA A 418 7.85 26.89 -18.54
C ALA A 418 6.99 27.86 -19.34
N THR A 419 6.01 27.33 -20.08
CA THR A 419 4.81 28.07 -20.50
C THR A 419 3.66 27.68 -19.60
#